data_AF-A0A1H7X807-F1
#
_entry.id   AF-A0A1H7X807-F1
#
_cell.length_a   1.000
_cell.length_b   1.000
_cell.length_c   1.000
_cell.angle_alpha   90.00
_cell.angle_beta   90.00
_cell.angle_gamma   90.00
#
_symmetry.space_group_name_H-M   'P 1'
#
loop_
_entity.id
_entity.type
_entity.pdbx_description
1 polymer ?
#
loop_
_entity_poly.entity_id
_entity_poly.type
_entity_poly.pdbx_seq_one_letter_code
_entity_poly.pdbx_strand_id
1 'polypeptide(L)'
;MKLKLYLNRVMFLFLMLLLFFISNSMKNITGPSSVESRIIPISINTKGEILCKTRFTKNEMGAYSPMKIQYGFCIITKDTIIEFKTKVIEPTPEDSYYEQKNYWDTIFKSETNEQQLTEINKVVLKNKYNFSFMDINTFKTNKILSISDFEKTKNTSLNNNRQKGLLGAHSKAYFSDRKIHVLYEFNNIFILDNNNDFDKNELALGADFDYHNSLNIQADSNSNNISLGFDISEVTGILVIK
;
A
#
# COMPACT_ATOMS: atom_id res chain seq x y z
N MET A 1 -61.36 -24.54 12.12
CA MET A 1 -60.98 -23.14 11.83
C MET A 1 -59.78 -22.62 12.66
N LYS A 2 -59.51 -23.11 13.88
CA LYS A 2 -58.37 -22.66 14.73
C LYS A 2 -56.97 -23.06 14.20
N LEU A 3 -56.86 -24.17 13.47
CA LEU A 3 -55.57 -24.69 12.94
C LEU A 3 -54.94 -23.76 11.88
N LYS A 4 -55.77 -23.14 11.01
CA LYS A 4 -55.31 -22.20 9.96
C LYS A 4 -54.73 -20.90 10.53
N LEU A 5 -55.28 -20.41 11.64
CA LEU A 5 -54.80 -19.20 12.33
C LEU A 5 -53.48 -19.44 13.08
N TYR A 6 -53.27 -20.63 13.64
CA TYR A 6 -52.00 -21.01 14.28
C TYR A 6 -50.88 -21.19 13.26
N LEU A 7 -51.17 -21.79 12.10
CA LEU A 7 -50.18 -21.97 11.02
C LEU A 7 -49.60 -20.63 10.54
N ASN A 8 -50.47 -19.62 10.35
CA ASN A 8 -50.04 -18.28 9.95
C ASN A 8 -49.17 -17.57 11.01
N ARG A 9 -49.49 -17.76 12.31
CA ARG A 9 -48.70 -17.17 13.40
C ARG A 9 -47.33 -17.83 13.55
N VAL A 10 -47.26 -19.16 13.42
CA VAL A 10 -46.00 -19.92 13.46
C VAL A 10 -45.12 -19.59 12.24
N MET A 11 -45.71 -19.49 11.05
CA MET A 11 -44.99 -19.10 9.83
C MET A 11 -44.44 -17.67 9.91
N PHE A 12 -45.22 -16.74 10.47
CA PHE A 12 -44.77 -15.36 10.72
C PHE A 12 -43.62 -15.29 11.73
N LEU A 13 -43.67 -16.11 12.79
CA LEU A 13 -42.59 -16.23 13.78
C LEU A 13 -41.30 -16.79 13.16
N PHE A 14 -41.42 -17.81 12.30
CA PHE A 14 -40.29 -18.35 11.55
C PHE A 14 -39.69 -17.32 10.59
N LEU A 15 -40.53 -16.53 9.91
CA LEU A 15 -40.06 -15.46 9.02
C LEU A 15 -39.32 -14.36 9.80
N MET A 16 -39.84 -13.94 10.95
CA MET A 16 -39.17 -12.97 11.82
C MET A 16 -37.83 -13.48 12.36
N LEU A 17 -37.78 -14.76 12.73
CA LEU A 17 -36.55 -15.41 13.18
C LEU A 17 -35.51 -15.47 12.04
N LEU A 18 -35.94 -15.84 10.84
CA LEU A 18 -35.09 -15.87 9.64
C LEU A 18 -34.54 -14.48 9.30
N LEU A 19 -35.38 -13.44 9.33
CA LEU A 19 -34.96 -12.06 9.11
C LEU A 19 -33.97 -11.57 10.17
N PHE A 20 -34.13 -11.98 11.43
CA PHE A 20 -33.19 -11.67 12.51
C PHE A 20 -31.81 -12.34 12.31
N PHE A 21 -31.77 -13.57 11.78
CA PHE A 21 -30.51 -14.22 11.44
C PHE A 21 -29.85 -13.61 10.20
N ILE A 22 -30.61 -13.25 9.17
CA ILE A 22 -30.09 -12.60 7.95
C ILE A 22 -29.56 -11.18 8.25
N SER A 23 -30.23 -10.41 9.11
CA SER A 23 -29.77 -9.06 9.47
C SER A 23 -28.53 -9.07 10.36
N ASN A 24 -28.32 -10.11 11.18
CA ASN A 24 -27.07 -10.26 11.94
C ASN A 24 -25.91 -10.81 11.10
N SER A 25 -26.16 -11.58 10.04
CA SER A 25 -25.09 -12.03 9.13
C SER A 25 -24.51 -10.90 8.27
N MET A 26 -25.28 -9.84 8.03
CA MET A 26 -24.82 -8.67 7.26
C MET A 26 -23.79 -7.78 7.99
N LYS A 27 -23.65 -7.91 9.32
CA LYS A 27 -22.67 -7.13 10.09
C LYS A 27 -21.20 -7.49 9.79
N ASN A 28 -20.95 -8.62 9.12
CA ASN A 28 -19.60 -9.11 8.79
C ASN A 28 -19.24 -8.97 7.29
N ILE A 29 -19.96 -8.14 6.52
CA ILE A 29 -19.77 -8.03 5.06
C ILE A 29 -18.76 -6.91 4.68
N THR A 30 -18.46 -5.99 5.60
CA THR A 30 -17.48 -4.92 5.38
C THR A 30 -16.24 -5.18 6.24
N GLY A 31 -15.08 -5.23 5.59
CA GLY A 31 -13.77 -5.22 6.22
C GLY A 31 -13.22 -3.80 6.43
N PRO A 32 -11.99 -3.67 6.93
CA PRO A 32 -11.32 -2.38 7.09
C PRO A 32 -10.97 -1.74 5.73
N SER A 33 -11.02 -0.41 5.67
CA SER A 33 -10.45 0.32 4.53
C SER A 33 -8.94 0.10 4.48
N SER A 34 -8.38 -0.10 3.28
CA SER A 34 -6.95 -0.38 3.13
C SER A 34 -6.27 0.37 2.00
N VAL A 35 -4.97 0.64 2.16
CA VAL A 35 -4.09 1.11 1.10
C VAL A 35 -2.83 0.25 1.05
N GLU A 36 -2.46 -0.19 -0.15
CA GLU A 36 -1.18 -0.85 -0.38
C GLU A 36 -0.41 -0.06 -1.44
N SER A 37 0.78 0.41 -1.07
CA SER A 37 1.70 1.16 -1.93
C SER A 37 3.08 0.53 -1.87
N ARG A 38 3.40 -0.34 -2.82
CA ARG A 38 4.63 -1.14 -2.80
C ARG A 38 5.62 -0.68 -3.86
N ILE A 39 6.88 -0.57 -3.47
CA ILE A 39 8.01 -0.18 -4.33
C ILE A 39 9.09 -1.26 -4.21
N ILE A 40 9.53 -1.84 -5.34
CA ILE A 40 10.59 -2.85 -5.38
C ILE A 40 11.74 -2.34 -6.25
N PRO A 41 12.95 -2.09 -5.70
CA PRO A 41 14.13 -1.71 -6.47
C PRO A 41 14.53 -2.77 -7.49
N ILE A 42 15.01 -2.30 -8.65
CA ILE A 42 15.47 -3.14 -9.76
C ILE A 42 16.93 -2.82 -10.11
N SER A 43 17.28 -1.54 -10.20
CA SER A 43 18.60 -1.09 -10.67
C SER A 43 18.88 0.31 -10.11
N ILE A 44 20.16 0.67 -10.00
CA ILE A 44 20.63 2.02 -9.68
C ILE A 44 21.63 2.47 -10.75
N ASN A 45 21.52 3.72 -11.20
CA ASN A 45 22.44 4.26 -12.20
C ASN A 45 23.63 4.99 -11.55
N THR A 46 24.56 5.46 -12.38
CA THR A 46 25.76 6.18 -11.91
C THR A 46 25.49 7.51 -11.22
N LYS A 47 24.28 8.07 -11.37
CA LYS A 47 23.83 9.29 -10.68
C LYS A 47 23.25 9.00 -9.29
N GLY A 48 23.13 7.73 -8.92
CA GLY A 48 22.47 7.31 -7.69
C GLY A 48 20.94 7.33 -7.77
N GLU A 49 20.36 7.43 -8.96
CA GLU A 49 18.92 7.31 -9.17
C GLU A 49 18.55 5.83 -9.18
N ILE A 50 17.43 5.45 -8.56
CA ILE A 50 17.03 4.05 -8.38
C ILE A 50 15.77 3.78 -9.20
N LEU A 51 15.82 2.83 -10.11
CA LEU A 51 14.67 2.32 -10.84
C LEU A 51 13.95 1.25 -10.02
N CYS A 52 12.64 1.39 -9.88
CA CYS A 52 11.80 0.47 -9.12
C CYS A 52 10.55 0.05 -9.91
N LYS A 53 10.01 -1.13 -9.59
CA LYS A 53 8.63 -1.51 -9.92
C LYS A 53 7.69 -0.98 -8.85
N THR A 54 6.48 -0.62 -9.26
CA THR A 54 5.45 -0.09 -8.36
C THR A 54 4.16 -0.87 -8.49
N ARG A 55 3.49 -1.11 -7.36
CA ARG A 55 2.13 -1.62 -7.30
C ARG A 55 1.34 -0.80 -6.28
N PHE A 56 0.17 -0.33 -6.70
CA PHE A 56 -0.69 0.53 -5.89
C PHE A 56 -2.14 0.06 -5.93
N THR A 57 -2.79 -0.05 -4.77
CA THR A 57 -4.22 -0.32 -4.66
C THR A 57 -4.81 0.41 -3.46
N LYS A 58 -6.08 0.79 -3.55
CA LYS A 58 -6.88 1.39 -2.47
C LYS A 58 -8.21 0.67 -2.37
N ASN A 59 -8.56 0.29 -1.15
CA ASN A 59 -9.89 -0.15 -0.74
C ASN A 59 -10.51 0.93 0.16
N GLU A 60 -11.14 1.93 -0.44
CA GLU A 60 -11.74 3.05 0.31
C GLU A 60 -12.98 2.64 1.11
N MET A 61 -13.72 1.62 0.63
CA MET A 61 -14.98 1.16 1.22
C MET A 61 -14.81 0.09 2.31
N GLY A 62 -13.62 -0.50 2.42
CA GLY A 62 -13.42 -1.73 3.18
C GLY A 62 -14.21 -2.93 2.63
N ALA A 63 -14.59 -2.90 1.37
CA ALA A 63 -15.34 -4.01 0.77
C ALA A 63 -14.40 -5.18 0.44
N TYR A 64 -14.92 -6.41 0.48
CA TYR A 64 -14.20 -7.61 0.03
C TYR A 64 -14.22 -7.80 -1.51
N SER A 65 -14.63 -6.78 -2.26
CA SER A 65 -14.73 -6.84 -3.73
C SER A 65 -13.38 -6.56 -4.42
N PRO A 66 -13.23 -6.94 -5.71
CA PRO A 66 -12.12 -6.49 -6.55
C PRO A 66 -11.88 -4.97 -6.45
N MET A 67 -10.61 -4.58 -6.38
CA MET A 67 -10.19 -3.17 -6.26
C MET A 67 -9.28 -2.81 -7.43
N LYS A 68 -9.29 -1.54 -7.83
CA LYS A 68 -8.41 -1.08 -8.91
C LYS A 68 -6.95 -1.25 -8.51
N ILE A 69 -6.17 -1.93 -9.33
CA ILE A 69 -4.72 -2.09 -9.12
C ILE A 69 -3.97 -1.34 -10.22
N GLN A 70 -3.04 -0.48 -9.81
CA GLN A 70 -2.12 0.22 -10.71
C GLN A 70 -0.71 -0.37 -10.58
N TYR A 71 -0.18 -0.87 -11.70
CA TYR A 71 1.22 -1.26 -11.84
C TYR A 71 1.97 -0.20 -12.64
N GLY A 72 3.27 -0.11 -12.38
CA GLY A 72 4.13 0.87 -13.03
C GLY A 72 5.59 0.70 -12.65
N PHE A 73 6.34 1.74 -12.97
CA PHE A 73 7.71 1.93 -12.55
C PHE A 73 7.84 3.29 -11.87
N CYS A 74 8.87 3.46 -11.05
CA CYS A 74 9.27 4.78 -10.60
C CYS A 74 10.78 4.92 -10.60
N ILE A 75 11.24 6.17 -10.65
CA ILE A 75 12.63 6.54 -10.40
C ILE A 75 12.67 7.32 -9.10
N ILE A 76 13.40 6.79 -8.13
CA ILE A 76 13.70 7.48 -6.88
C ILE A 76 14.96 8.32 -7.10
N THR A 77 14.85 9.60 -6.81
CA THR A 77 15.96 10.55 -6.80
C THR A 77 16.12 11.10 -5.38
N LYS A 78 17.18 11.87 -5.13
CA LYS A 78 17.34 12.59 -3.85
C LYS A 78 16.17 13.55 -3.54
N ASP A 79 15.50 14.07 -4.57
CA ASP A 79 14.51 15.14 -4.42
C ASP A 79 13.07 14.65 -4.57
N THR A 80 12.82 13.60 -5.35
CA THR A 80 11.45 13.18 -5.68
C THR A 80 11.37 11.72 -6.15
N ILE A 81 10.14 11.22 -6.24
CA ILE A 81 9.76 9.99 -6.92
C ILE A 81 9.11 10.38 -8.26
N ILE A 82 9.64 9.87 -9.37
CA ILE A 82 9.11 10.09 -10.71
C ILE A 82 8.37 8.83 -11.14
N GLU A 83 7.04 8.91 -11.32
CA GLU A 83 6.20 7.74 -11.58
C GLU A 83 5.87 7.55 -13.07
N PHE A 84 5.88 6.29 -13.51
CA PHE A 84 5.54 5.86 -14.85
C PHE A 84 4.46 4.78 -14.77
N LYS A 85 3.22 5.17 -15.06
CA LYS A 85 2.07 4.26 -15.08
C LYS A 85 2.10 3.37 -16.32
N THR A 86 1.90 2.05 -16.15
CA THR A 86 1.93 1.09 -17.28
C THR A 86 0.62 0.33 -17.43
N LYS A 87 0.18 -0.38 -16.39
CA LYS A 87 -1.04 -1.20 -16.43
C LYS A 87 -1.97 -0.84 -15.29
N VAL A 88 -3.25 -0.77 -15.63
CA VAL A 88 -4.35 -0.74 -14.65
C VAL A 88 -5.20 -1.98 -14.84
N ILE A 89 -5.51 -2.63 -13.74
CA ILE A 89 -6.55 -3.65 -13.67
C ILE A 89 -7.76 -2.99 -13.03
N GLU A 90 -8.86 -2.93 -13.79
CA GLU A 90 -10.12 -2.41 -13.28
C GLU A 90 -10.92 -3.54 -12.59
N PRO A 91 -11.71 -3.25 -11.55
CA PRO A 91 -12.53 -4.24 -10.84
C PRO A 91 -13.54 -5.00 -11.70
N THR A 92 -13.90 -4.44 -12.87
CA THR A 92 -14.92 -4.98 -13.76
C THR A 92 -14.38 -5.15 -15.19
N PRO A 93 -14.72 -6.25 -15.88
CA PRO A 93 -15.49 -7.41 -15.39
C PRO A 93 -14.65 -8.30 -14.45
N GLU A 94 -15.30 -8.79 -13.38
CA GLU A 94 -14.66 -9.57 -12.30
C GLU A 94 -14.02 -10.87 -12.80
N ASP A 95 -14.64 -11.53 -13.78
CA ASP A 95 -14.13 -12.79 -14.36
C ASP A 95 -12.68 -12.69 -14.84
N SER A 96 -12.30 -11.55 -15.41
CA SER A 96 -10.94 -11.31 -15.92
C SER A 96 -10.00 -10.68 -14.89
N TYR A 97 -10.54 -10.22 -13.76
CA TYR A 97 -9.80 -9.44 -12.76
C TYR A 97 -8.73 -10.30 -12.08
N TYR A 98 -9.13 -11.46 -11.57
CA TYR A 98 -8.23 -12.32 -10.78
C TYR A 98 -7.11 -12.93 -11.62
N GLU A 99 -7.40 -13.32 -12.87
CA GLU A 99 -6.38 -13.82 -13.80
C GLU A 99 -5.34 -12.74 -14.10
N GLN A 100 -5.79 -11.53 -14.48
CA GLN A 100 -4.89 -10.40 -14.70
C GLN A 100 -4.10 -10.06 -13.44
N LYS A 101 -4.75 -10.01 -12.28
CA LYS A 101 -4.09 -9.71 -11.00
C LYS A 101 -2.97 -10.70 -10.73
N ASN A 102 -3.23 -12.00 -10.86
CA ASN A 102 -2.24 -13.04 -10.59
C ASN A 102 -1.05 -12.96 -11.57
N TYR A 103 -1.33 -12.73 -12.86
CA TYR A 103 -0.30 -12.53 -13.88
C TYR A 103 0.59 -11.32 -13.56
N TRP A 104 -0.01 -10.15 -13.30
CA TRP A 104 0.74 -8.92 -13.03
C TRP A 104 1.41 -8.90 -11.65
N ASP A 105 0.81 -9.52 -10.63
CA ASP A 105 1.47 -9.72 -9.32
C ASP A 105 2.71 -10.61 -9.45
N THR A 106 2.69 -11.61 -10.33
CA THR A 106 3.85 -12.46 -10.61
C THR A 106 4.98 -11.65 -11.25
N ILE A 107 4.69 -10.85 -12.27
CA ILE A 107 5.66 -9.94 -12.90
C ILE A 107 6.19 -8.90 -11.91
N PHE A 108 5.31 -8.36 -11.07
CA PHE A 108 5.69 -7.39 -10.05
C PHE A 108 6.64 -8.00 -9.01
N LYS A 109 6.47 -9.27 -8.63
CA LYS A 109 7.30 -9.94 -7.63
C LYS A 109 8.58 -10.57 -8.21
N SER A 110 8.62 -10.90 -9.50
CA SER A 110 9.78 -11.58 -10.11
C SER A 110 11.03 -10.69 -10.10
N GLU A 111 12.21 -11.28 -10.18
CA GLU A 111 13.40 -10.50 -10.50
C GLU A 111 13.30 -9.93 -11.93
N THR A 112 14.00 -8.83 -12.19
CA THR A 112 14.07 -8.24 -13.53
C THR A 112 15.37 -8.64 -14.16
N ASN A 113 15.33 -9.29 -15.32
CA ASN A 113 16.52 -9.69 -16.05
C ASN A 113 17.04 -8.56 -16.97
N GLU A 114 18.21 -8.77 -17.58
CA GLU A 114 18.86 -7.78 -18.45
C GLU A 114 18.03 -7.40 -19.68
N GLN A 115 17.35 -8.35 -20.31
CA GLN A 115 16.48 -8.08 -21.46
C GLN A 115 15.30 -7.18 -21.05
N GLN A 116 14.63 -7.51 -19.94
CA GLN A 116 13.54 -6.72 -19.40
C GLN A 116 14.01 -5.31 -19.03
N LEU A 117 15.18 -5.17 -18.42
CA LEU A 117 15.75 -3.86 -18.10
C LEU A 117 16.01 -3.03 -19.36
N THR A 118 16.54 -3.66 -20.41
CA THR A 118 16.76 -3.01 -21.71
C THR A 118 15.45 -2.52 -22.33
N GLU A 119 14.40 -3.34 -22.27
CA GLU A 119 13.06 -2.96 -22.73
C GLU A 119 12.46 -1.82 -21.89
N ILE A 120 12.60 -1.86 -20.57
CA ILE A 120 12.14 -0.79 -19.67
C ILE A 120 12.85 0.53 -20.00
N ASN A 121 14.18 0.50 -20.14
CA ASN A 121 14.98 1.67 -20.53
C ASN A 121 14.47 2.28 -21.85
N LYS A 122 14.26 1.44 -22.86
CA LYS A 122 13.86 1.88 -24.19
C LYS A 122 12.42 2.38 -24.24
N VAL A 123 11.48 1.58 -23.74
CA VAL A 123 10.04 1.77 -23.95
C VAL A 123 9.44 2.69 -22.90
N VAL A 124 9.73 2.45 -21.62
CA VAL A 124 9.15 3.20 -20.50
C VAL A 124 9.93 4.49 -20.26
N LEU A 125 11.26 4.37 -20.15
CA LEU A 125 12.14 5.47 -19.76
C LEU A 125 12.63 6.31 -20.94
N LYS A 126 12.36 5.88 -22.19
CA LYS A 126 12.76 6.56 -23.43
C LYS A 126 14.26 6.89 -23.48
N ASN A 127 15.10 6.01 -22.94
CA ASN A 127 16.56 6.13 -22.84
C ASN A 127 17.06 7.41 -22.13
N LYS A 128 16.28 7.97 -21.20
CA LYS A 128 16.67 9.21 -20.48
C LYS A 128 17.61 8.99 -19.29
N TYR A 129 17.59 7.80 -18.69
CA TYR A 129 18.19 7.56 -17.36
C TYR A 129 19.32 6.52 -17.34
N ASN A 130 19.55 5.80 -18.44
CA ASN A 130 20.69 4.90 -18.65
C ASN A 130 20.96 3.92 -17.49
N PHE A 131 19.97 3.12 -17.11
CA PHE A 131 20.16 2.06 -16.12
C PHE A 131 20.91 0.85 -16.70
N SER A 132 21.83 0.28 -15.94
CA SER A 132 22.54 -0.96 -16.28
C SER A 132 22.09 -2.10 -15.38
N PHE A 133 22.22 -3.33 -15.87
CA PHE A 133 21.93 -4.51 -15.07
C PHE A 133 22.94 -4.62 -13.92
N MET A 134 22.46 -4.91 -12.72
CA MET A 134 23.29 -5.08 -11.53
C MET A 134 22.54 -5.86 -10.45
N ASP A 135 23.29 -6.45 -9.51
CA ASP A 135 22.70 -7.14 -8.37
C ASP A 135 22.25 -6.15 -7.28
N ILE A 136 20.95 -5.88 -7.27
CA ILE A 136 20.31 -4.99 -6.30
C ILE A 136 20.31 -5.56 -4.87
N ASN A 137 20.54 -6.88 -4.70
CA ASN A 137 20.56 -7.51 -3.39
C ASN A 137 21.74 -7.05 -2.54
N THR A 138 22.79 -6.51 -3.15
CA THR A 138 23.93 -5.89 -2.45
C THR A 138 23.52 -4.71 -1.56
N PHE A 139 22.39 -4.05 -1.85
CA PHE A 139 21.83 -2.95 -1.06
C PHE A 139 20.72 -3.40 -0.10
N LYS A 140 20.28 -4.65 -0.21
CA LYS A 140 19.21 -5.20 0.62
C LYS A 140 19.73 -5.40 2.03
N THR A 141 19.06 -4.78 2.99
CA THR A 141 19.48 -4.77 4.39
C THR A 141 18.53 -5.59 5.26
N ASN A 142 17.23 -5.42 5.06
CA ASN A 142 16.17 -6.13 5.79
C ASN A 142 16.40 -6.16 7.33
N LYS A 143 16.60 -4.97 7.91
CA LYS A 143 16.87 -4.80 9.35
C LYS A 143 15.72 -4.10 10.04
N ILE A 144 15.36 -4.60 11.23
CA ILE A 144 14.37 -3.97 12.11
C ILE A 144 15.11 -3.32 13.27
N LEU A 145 14.85 -2.04 13.52
CA LEU A 145 15.52 -1.21 14.53
C LEU A 145 14.49 -0.41 15.34
N SER A 146 14.86 0.03 16.53
CA SER A 146 14.10 1.09 17.20
C SER A 146 14.27 2.42 16.45
N ILE A 147 13.30 3.32 16.55
CA ILE A 147 13.42 4.67 15.96
C ILE A 147 14.65 5.40 16.49
N SER A 148 14.88 5.35 17.81
CA SER A 148 16.01 6.00 18.47
C SER A 148 17.36 5.51 17.95
N ASP A 149 17.51 4.20 17.77
CA ASP A 149 18.76 3.62 17.26
C ASP A 149 19.01 4.02 15.81
N PHE A 150 17.96 4.05 14.98
CA PHE A 150 18.06 4.51 13.59
C PHE A 150 18.46 5.98 13.52
N GLU A 151 17.78 6.86 14.26
CA GLU A 151 18.07 8.31 14.28
C GLU A 151 19.49 8.60 14.75
N LYS A 152 19.97 7.91 15.80
CA LYS A 152 21.37 8.00 16.26
C LYS A 152 22.36 7.50 15.22
N THR A 153 22.13 6.31 14.66
CA THR A 153 23.06 5.67 13.73
C THR A 153 23.18 6.44 12.42
N LYS A 154 22.06 6.99 11.94
CA LYS A 154 22.01 7.71 10.66
C LYS A 154 22.13 9.23 10.84
N ASN A 155 22.31 9.71 12.06
CA ASN A 155 22.41 11.13 12.42
C ASN A 155 21.30 11.98 11.76
N THR A 156 20.06 11.52 11.87
CA THR A 156 18.87 12.16 11.26
C THR A 156 17.74 12.24 12.27
N SER A 157 16.77 13.13 12.02
CA SER A 157 15.49 13.13 12.73
C SER A 157 14.36 12.85 11.75
N LEU A 158 13.54 11.85 12.05
CA LEU A 158 12.38 11.44 11.27
C LEU A 158 11.22 12.42 11.39
N ASN A 159 11.16 13.18 12.48
CA ASN A 159 10.20 14.27 12.64
C ASN A 159 10.43 15.40 11.63
N ASN A 160 11.69 15.65 11.27
CA ASN A 160 12.07 16.70 10.31
C ASN A 160 12.20 16.17 8.87
N ASN A 161 12.49 14.87 8.70
CA ASN A 161 12.67 14.22 7.41
C ASN A 161 11.54 13.21 7.17
N ARG A 162 10.45 13.68 6.57
CA ARG A 162 9.29 12.83 6.22
C ARG A 162 9.63 11.87 5.08
N GLN A 163 9.06 10.68 5.15
CA GLN A 163 9.07 9.73 4.04
C GLN A 163 8.16 10.23 2.90
N LYS A 164 8.51 9.83 1.68
CA LYS A 164 7.71 9.98 0.47
C LYS A 164 7.15 8.61 0.05
N GLY A 165 5.91 8.58 -0.41
CA GLY A 165 5.25 7.40 -0.98
C GLY A 165 4.86 7.65 -2.44
N LEU A 166 4.24 6.65 -3.06
CA LEU A 166 3.67 6.80 -4.40
C LEU A 166 2.52 7.81 -4.39
N LEU A 167 2.18 8.35 -5.56
CA LEU A 167 1.11 9.31 -5.78
C LEU A 167 1.22 10.57 -4.91
N GLY A 168 2.45 11.00 -4.62
CA GLY A 168 2.74 12.20 -3.83
C GLY A 168 2.40 12.08 -2.34
N ALA A 169 2.21 10.88 -1.80
CA ALA A 169 1.94 10.70 -0.38
C ALA A 169 3.17 10.99 0.48
N HIS A 170 2.93 11.39 1.72
CA HIS A 170 3.96 11.66 2.72
C HIS A 170 3.60 11.04 4.05
N SER A 171 4.60 10.69 4.86
CA SER A 171 4.37 10.24 6.23
C SER A 171 3.83 11.37 7.10
N LYS A 172 2.81 11.08 7.92
CA LYS A 172 2.22 12.02 8.88
C LYS A 172 3.11 12.20 10.11
N ALA A 173 3.33 11.12 10.84
CA ALA A 173 4.07 11.09 12.08
C ALA A 173 4.70 9.73 12.32
N TYR A 174 5.79 9.73 13.10
CA TYR A 174 6.40 8.53 13.64
C TYR A 174 6.00 8.41 15.11
N PHE A 175 5.50 7.25 15.50
CA PHE A 175 5.18 6.98 16.90
C PHE A 175 6.36 6.25 17.54
N SER A 176 6.87 6.77 18.65
CA SER A 176 8.12 6.34 19.27
C SER A 176 8.15 4.88 19.75
N ASP A 177 6.97 4.30 19.95
CA ASP A 177 6.75 2.90 20.32
C ASP A 177 6.86 1.93 19.12
N ARG A 178 6.85 2.45 17.89
CA ARG A 178 7.00 1.67 16.66
C ARG A 178 8.46 1.38 16.32
N LYS A 179 8.67 0.34 15.51
CA LYS A 179 9.98 -0.03 14.97
C LYS A 179 10.11 0.41 13.51
N ILE A 180 11.34 0.61 13.05
CA ILE A 180 11.64 0.89 11.65
C ILE A 180 12.15 -0.37 11.00
N HIS A 181 11.55 -0.73 9.86
CA HIS A 181 12.03 -1.82 9.03
C HIS A 181 12.69 -1.25 7.77
N VAL A 182 14.02 -1.36 7.69
CA VAL A 182 14.83 -0.91 6.56
C VAL A 182 14.97 -2.06 5.57
N LEU A 183 14.33 -1.93 4.40
CA LEU A 183 14.39 -2.93 3.34
C LEU A 183 15.70 -2.80 2.55
N TYR A 184 16.03 -1.58 2.12
CA TYR A 184 17.22 -1.28 1.31
C TYR A 184 17.90 0.01 1.78
N GLU A 185 19.22 0.05 1.64
CA GLU A 185 20.06 1.22 1.92
C GLU A 185 20.91 1.58 0.69
N PHE A 186 20.62 2.72 0.08
CA PHE A 186 21.35 3.27 -1.08
C PHE A 186 22.00 4.60 -0.70
N ASN A 187 23.19 4.55 -0.13
CA ASN A 187 23.89 5.73 0.40
C ASN A 187 22.98 6.53 1.36
N ASN A 188 22.41 7.64 0.87
CA ASN A 188 21.54 8.53 1.62
C ASN A 188 20.04 8.32 1.37
N ILE A 189 19.66 7.34 0.54
CA ILE A 189 18.28 6.95 0.26
C ILE A 189 17.97 5.62 0.93
N PHE A 190 16.94 5.61 1.76
CA PHE A 190 16.48 4.46 2.52
C PHE A 190 15.08 4.08 2.06
N ILE A 191 14.88 2.78 1.83
CA ILE A 191 13.58 2.22 1.48
C ILE A 191 13.07 1.46 2.69
N LEU A 192 11.95 1.93 3.23
CA LEU A 192 11.41 1.51 4.50
C LEU A 192 10.06 0.82 4.30
N ASP A 193 9.80 -0.18 5.11
CA ASP A 193 8.51 -0.85 5.20
C ASP A 193 7.71 -0.20 6.33
N ASN A 194 6.49 0.25 5.99
CA ASN A 194 5.55 0.82 6.94
C ASN A 194 4.28 -0.02 6.87
N ASN A 195 3.95 -0.66 7.97
CA ASN A 195 2.81 -1.57 8.05
C ASN A 195 2.13 -1.38 9.40
N ASN A 196 0.86 -0.99 9.38
CA ASN A 196 0.02 -0.88 10.57
C ASN A 196 -1.06 -1.96 10.63
N ASP A 197 -0.96 -3.04 9.83
CA ASP A 197 -1.87 -4.17 9.94
C ASP A 197 -1.59 -4.93 11.24
N PHE A 198 -2.55 -4.87 12.16
CA PHE A 198 -2.42 -5.39 13.52
C PHE A 198 -3.03 -6.79 13.62
N ASP A 199 -2.33 -7.82 13.14
CA ASP A 199 -2.63 -9.20 13.55
C ASP A 199 -2.07 -9.45 14.97
N LYS A 200 -2.77 -8.86 15.94
CA LYS A 200 -2.79 -9.00 17.42
C LYS A 200 -1.52 -9.20 18.28
N ASN A 201 -0.33 -9.46 17.73
CA ASN A 201 0.90 -9.67 18.53
C ASN A 201 2.15 -8.97 17.98
N GLU A 202 2.07 -8.28 16.84
CA GLU A 202 3.19 -7.54 16.26
C GLU A 202 3.01 -6.02 16.43
N LEU A 203 4.10 -5.32 16.76
CA LEU A 203 4.11 -3.86 16.81
C LEU A 203 4.04 -3.31 15.38
N ALA A 204 3.22 -2.27 15.17
CA ALA A 204 3.21 -1.54 13.91
C ALA A 204 4.62 -1.05 13.52
N LEU A 205 4.89 -1.07 12.22
CA LEU A 205 6.15 -0.68 11.62
C LEU A 205 6.04 0.71 10.99
N GLY A 206 7.05 1.54 11.24
CA GLY A 206 7.25 2.80 10.55
C GLY A 206 6.21 3.88 10.87
N ALA A 207 5.93 4.70 9.87
CA ALA A 207 5.05 5.86 9.96
C ALA A 207 3.70 5.62 9.27
N ASP A 208 2.67 6.35 9.71
CA ASP A 208 1.41 6.43 8.98
C ASP A 208 1.54 7.36 7.77
N PHE A 209 0.82 7.07 6.68
CA PHE A 209 0.86 7.85 5.45
C PHE A 209 -0.42 8.62 5.18
N ASP A 210 -0.27 9.79 4.58
CA ASP A 210 -1.39 10.63 4.17
C ASP A 210 -1.88 10.31 2.76
N TYR A 211 -2.55 9.16 2.63
CA TYR A 211 -3.36 8.89 1.45
C TYR A 211 -4.78 9.41 1.68
N HIS A 212 -5.23 10.26 0.77
CA HIS A 212 -6.62 10.72 0.76
C HIS A 212 -7.58 9.54 0.55
N ASN A 213 -8.61 9.44 1.39
CA ASN A 213 -9.73 8.53 1.26
C ASN A 213 -11.01 9.35 1.08
N SER A 214 -11.60 9.27 -0.11
CA SER A 214 -12.77 10.09 -0.46
C SER A 214 -14.05 9.67 0.25
N LEU A 215 -14.10 8.44 0.78
CA LEU A 215 -15.28 7.85 1.42
C LEU A 215 -15.22 7.90 2.95
N ASN A 216 -14.07 8.30 3.52
CA ASN A 216 -13.86 8.40 4.96
C ASN A 216 -13.63 9.86 5.38
N ILE A 217 -14.65 10.70 5.17
CA ILE A 217 -14.61 12.13 5.43
C ILE A 217 -15.47 12.46 6.65
N GLN A 218 -14.90 13.20 7.60
CA GLN A 218 -15.61 13.75 8.76
C GLN A 218 -15.52 15.28 8.76
N ALA A 219 -16.60 15.95 9.15
CA ALA A 219 -16.57 17.39 9.40
C ALA A 219 -15.91 17.67 10.75
N ASP A 220 -14.90 18.56 10.77
CA ASP A 220 -14.33 19.06 12.02
C ASP A 220 -15.26 20.05 12.71
N SER A 221 -14.85 20.55 13.88
CA SER A 221 -15.61 21.55 14.65
C SER A 221 -15.86 22.87 13.89
N ASN A 222 -15.14 23.11 12.79
CA ASN A 222 -15.24 24.28 11.93
C ASN A 222 -15.94 23.96 10.60
N SER A 223 -16.58 22.79 10.48
CA SER A 223 -17.24 22.30 9.26
C SER A 223 -16.31 22.08 8.06
N ASN A 224 -15.00 21.95 8.28
CA ASN A 224 -14.08 21.51 7.24
C ASN A 224 -14.11 19.99 7.11
N ASN A 225 -14.13 19.52 5.86
CA ASN A 225 -14.06 18.09 5.55
C ASN A 225 -12.62 17.58 5.74
N ILE A 226 -12.43 16.65 6.69
CA ILE A 226 -11.15 15.99 6.97
C ILE A 226 -11.28 14.51 6.55
N SER A 227 -10.36 14.06 5.69
CA SER A 227 -10.20 12.63 5.38
C SER A 227 -9.47 11.94 6.54
N LEU A 228 -10.12 10.95 7.17
CA LEU A 228 -9.54 10.17 8.27
C LEU A 228 -8.48 9.16 7.79
N GLY A 229 -8.37 8.93 6.47
CA GLY A 229 -7.37 8.04 5.89
C GLY A 229 -7.87 6.60 5.76
N PHE A 230 -6.97 5.63 5.96
CA PHE A 230 -7.23 4.20 5.83
C PHE A 230 -6.95 3.48 7.16
N ASP A 231 -7.73 2.45 7.45
CA ASP A 231 -7.55 1.64 8.66
C ASP A 231 -6.27 0.80 8.57
N ILE A 232 -6.06 0.16 7.42
CA ILE A 232 -4.84 -0.60 7.09
C ILE A 232 -4.03 0.14 6.02
N SER A 233 -2.72 0.18 6.20
CA SER A 233 -1.75 0.90 5.39
C SER A 233 -0.45 0.11 5.31
N GLU A 234 -0.25 -0.55 4.17
CA GLU A 234 1.01 -1.18 3.80
C GLU A 234 1.75 -0.30 2.79
N VAL A 235 2.77 0.42 3.22
CA VAL A 235 3.42 1.45 2.41
C VAL A 235 4.95 1.29 2.44
N THR A 236 5.52 1.10 1.26
CA THR A 236 6.95 1.30 1.06
C THR A 236 7.23 2.80 1.00
N GLY A 237 7.91 3.31 2.02
CA GLY A 237 8.26 4.71 2.15
C GLY A 237 9.72 4.97 1.80
N ILE A 238 9.98 6.11 1.17
CA ILE A 238 11.30 6.55 0.75
C ILE A 238 11.75 7.67 1.68
N LEU A 239 12.81 7.43 2.43
CA LEU A 239 13.47 8.43 3.26
C LEU A 239 14.79 8.85 2.62
N VAL A 240 14.96 10.16 2.41
CA VAL A 240 16.23 10.73 1.94
C VAL A 240 16.85 11.52 3.07
N ILE A 241 18.05 11.12 3.48
CA ILE A 241 18.86 11.82 4.49
C ILE A 241 19.78 12.81 3.75
N LYS A 242 19.95 14.00 4.31
CA LYS A 242 20.83 15.05 3.78
C LYS A 242 22.18 15.03 4.47
#